data_AF-A0A960WQT7-F1
#
_entry.id   AF-A0A960WQT7-F1
#
_cell.length_a   1.000
_cell.length_b   1.000
_cell.length_c   1.000
_cell.angle_alpha   90.00
_cell.angle_beta   90.00
_cell.angle_gamma   90.00
#
_symmetry.space_group_name_H-M   'P 1'
#
loop_
_entity.id
_entity.type
_entity.pdbx_description
1 polymer ?
#
loop_
_entity_poly.entity_id
_entity_poly.type
_entity_poly.pdbx_seq_one_letter_code
_entity_poly.pdbx_strand_id
1 'polypeptide(L)'
;MTSKEKKQTEPPAKTKRKTRRRRRSSRSFSSEEKARAVLAAWTEKLNQSEICRQMQINYVTFQNWQKRAMEGMLQALEDHARLSDGAALSPRLRKLMEKQSSNSGPKLEERLRQIQDGQSPSS
;
A
#
# COMPACT_ATOMS: atom_id res chain seq x y z
N MET A 1 61.18 47.24 22.51
CA MET A 1 59.79 47.48 22.05
C MET A 1 59.74 47.00 20.61
N THR A 2 58.97 46.02 20.15
CA THR A 2 57.66 45.51 20.58
C THR A 2 57.50 44.04 20.18
N SER A 3 56.60 43.38 20.91
CA SER A 3 56.04 42.03 20.78
C SER A 3 55.92 41.48 19.36
N LYS A 4 56.14 40.16 19.22
CA LYS A 4 55.58 39.39 18.10
C LYS A 4 54.73 38.24 18.62
N GLU A 5 53.54 38.25 18.08
CA GLU A 5 52.30 37.70 18.58
C GLU A 5 52.14 36.22 18.22
N LYS A 6 51.49 35.53 19.14
CA LYS A 6 51.07 34.13 19.11
C LYS A 6 49.96 33.95 18.06
N LYS A 7 50.07 32.96 17.17
CA LYS A 7 48.91 32.48 16.39
C LYS A 7 48.86 30.95 16.35
N GLN A 8 48.05 30.42 17.26
CA GLN A 8 47.48 29.07 17.21
C GLN A 8 46.72 28.88 15.90
N THR A 9 46.91 27.75 15.26
CA THR A 9 46.10 27.31 14.11
C THR A 9 45.41 26.01 14.53
N GLU A 10 44.10 26.07 14.76
CA GLU A 10 43.24 24.91 14.99
C GLU A 10 43.00 24.13 13.67
N PRO A 11 42.80 22.80 13.73
CA PRO A 11 42.50 21.99 12.55
C PRO A 11 41.00 22.10 12.15
N PRO A 12 40.67 22.09 10.84
CA PRO A 12 39.29 22.29 10.39
C PRO A 12 38.42 21.05 10.57
N ALA A 13 37.29 21.26 11.26
CA ALA A 13 36.22 20.30 11.47
C ALA A 13 35.57 19.86 10.13
N LYS A 14 35.68 18.57 9.82
CA LYS A 14 35.05 17.94 8.64
C LYS A 14 33.54 17.75 8.86
N THR A 15 32.73 18.64 8.30
CA THR A 15 31.27 18.52 8.27
C THR A 15 30.84 17.46 7.23
N LYS A 16 30.39 16.29 7.70
CA LYS A 16 29.82 15.23 6.84
C LYS A 16 28.44 15.66 6.33
N ARG A 17 28.39 16.35 5.18
CA ARG A 17 27.12 16.62 4.46
C ARG A 17 26.58 15.29 3.91
N LYS A 18 25.53 14.75 4.55
CA LYS A 18 24.73 13.64 4.02
C LYS A 18 24.14 14.08 2.67
N THR A 19 24.65 13.52 1.58
CA THR A 19 24.06 13.70 0.25
C THR A 19 22.70 13.02 0.23
N ARG A 20 21.61 13.79 0.04
CA ARG A 20 20.28 13.23 -0.22
C ARG A 20 20.37 12.45 -1.52
N ARG A 21 20.44 11.11 -1.43
CA ARG A 21 20.32 10.20 -2.59
C ARG A 21 19.06 10.59 -3.35
N ARG A 22 19.22 11.12 -4.58
CA ARG A 22 18.12 11.31 -5.52
C ARG A 22 17.43 9.96 -5.68
N ARG A 23 16.16 9.86 -5.28
CA ARG A 23 15.33 8.69 -5.57
C ARG A 23 15.29 8.57 -7.09
N ARG A 24 15.82 7.47 -7.64
CA ARG A 24 15.69 7.17 -9.07
C ARG A 24 14.19 7.20 -9.37
N SER A 25 13.77 7.95 -10.39
CA SER A 25 12.37 7.92 -10.82
C SER A 25 12.05 6.46 -11.16
N SER A 26 11.16 5.85 -10.37
CA SER A 26 10.73 4.50 -10.67
C SER A 26 9.93 4.59 -11.96
N ARG A 27 10.37 3.87 -13.00
CA ARG A 27 9.50 3.60 -14.15
C ARG A 27 8.23 2.93 -13.61
N SER A 28 7.08 3.47 -13.98
CA SER A 28 5.77 2.89 -13.66
C SER A 28 5.42 1.92 -14.78
N PHE A 29 5.35 0.62 -14.46
CA PHE A 29 4.92 -0.41 -15.39
C PHE A 29 3.41 -0.57 -15.37
N SER A 30 2.82 -0.70 -16.56
CA SER A 30 1.39 -1.04 -16.72
C SER A 30 1.10 -2.41 -16.13
N SER A 31 -0.16 -2.66 -15.74
CA SER A 31 -0.62 -3.99 -15.32
C SER A 31 -0.39 -5.04 -16.41
N GLU A 32 -0.60 -4.69 -17.67
CA GLU A 32 -0.41 -5.58 -18.82
C GLU A 32 1.07 -5.98 -19.00
N GLU A 33 2.00 -5.03 -18.87
CA GLU A 33 3.43 -5.29 -18.98
C GLU A 33 3.91 -6.24 -17.88
N LYS A 34 3.41 -6.05 -16.66
CA LYS A 34 3.69 -6.94 -15.51
C LYS A 34 3.18 -8.35 -15.79
N ALA A 35 1.95 -8.47 -16.28
CA ALA A 35 1.35 -9.76 -16.62
C ALA A 35 2.15 -10.48 -17.72
N ARG A 36 2.53 -9.76 -18.78
CA ARG A 36 3.35 -10.32 -19.87
C ARG A 36 4.71 -10.82 -19.36
N ALA A 37 5.34 -10.08 -18.46
CA ALA A 37 6.61 -10.47 -17.85
C ALA A 37 6.47 -11.74 -16.98
N VAL A 38 5.42 -11.82 -16.15
CA VAL A 38 5.15 -13.01 -15.32
C VAL A 38 4.84 -14.22 -16.20
N LEU A 39 4.01 -14.06 -17.23
CA LEU A 39 3.69 -15.13 -18.18
C LEU A 39 4.92 -15.62 -18.93
N ALA A 40 5.82 -14.73 -19.34
CA ALA A 40 7.07 -15.12 -19.99
C ALA A 40 7.96 -15.98 -19.09
N ALA A 41 7.97 -15.71 -17.78
CA ALA A 41 8.69 -16.53 -16.80
C ALA A 41 8.01 -17.89 -16.55
N TRP A 42 6.68 -17.93 -16.48
CA TRP A 42 5.94 -19.19 -16.25
C TRP A 42 5.89 -20.11 -17.47
N THR A 43 6.01 -19.55 -18.66
CA THR A 43 6.03 -20.31 -19.93
C THR A 43 7.44 -20.66 -20.41
N GLU A 44 8.44 -20.50 -19.54
CA GLU A 44 9.87 -20.78 -19.81
C GLU A 44 10.45 -20.06 -21.04
N LYS A 45 9.77 -19.02 -21.54
CA LYS A 45 10.22 -18.25 -22.71
C LYS A 45 11.42 -17.37 -22.40
N LEU A 46 11.52 -16.88 -21.16
CA LEU A 46 12.59 -16.01 -20.69
C LEU A 46 12.97 -16.36 -19.26
N ASN A 47 14.26 -16.32 -18.95
CA ASN A 47 14.72 -16.55 -17.59
C ASN A 47 14.37 -15.33 -16.72
N GLN A 48 14.05 -15.55 -15.44
CA GLN A 48 13.65 -14.49 -14.50
C GLN A 48 14.73 -13.40 -14.38
N SER A 49 16.00 -13.78 -14.46
CA SER A 49 17.14 -12.85 -14.46
C SER A 49 17.18 -11.97 -15.71
N GLU A 50 16.81 -12.50 -16.87
CA GLU A 50 16.77 -11.76 -18.13
C GLU A 50 15.64 -10.73 -18.13
N ILE A 51 14.46 -11.11 -17.61
CA ILE A 51 13.31 -10.21 -17.44
C ILE A 51 13.70 -9.05 -16.52
N CYS A 52 14.35 -9.34 -15.39
CA CYS A 52 14.82 -8.30 -14.47
C CYS A 52 15.80 -7.34 -15.14
N ARG A 53 16.70 -7.85 -16.00
CA ARG A 53 17.67 -7.04 -16.74
C ARG A 53 17.00 -6.20 -17.84
N GLN A 54 16.06 -6.78 -18.58
CA GLN A 54 15.37 -6.11 -19.69
C GLN A 54 14.44 -5.01 -19.18
N MET A 55 13.70 -5.28 -18.10
CA MET A 55 12.80 -4.30 -17.49
C MET A 55 13.51 -3.37 -16.52
N GLN A 56 14.80 -3.60 -16.20
CA GLN A 56 15.57 -2.83 -15.21
C GLN A 56 14.88 -2.80 -13.83
N ILE A 57 14.31 -3.95 -13.43
CA ILE A 57 13.62 -4.13 -12.16
C ILE A 57 14.45 -4.98 -11.20
N ASN A 58 14.24 -4.77 -9.90
CA ASN A 58 14.83 -5.62 -8.87
C ASN A 58 14.09 -6.97 -8.83
N TYR A 59 14.82 -8.06 -8.63
CA TYR A 59 14.28 -9.41 -8.45
C TYR A 59 13.15 -9.45 -7.40
N VAL A 60 13.29 -8.73 -6.28
CA VAL A 60 12.23 -8.68 -5.24
C VAL A 60 10.94 -8.07 -5.79
N THR A 61 11.03 -7.08 -6.68
CA THR A 61 9.86 -6.47 -7.31
C THR A 61 9.18 -7.45 -8.25
N PHE A 62 9.96 -8.19 -9.04
CA PHE A 62 9.45 -9.23 -9.92
C PHE A 62 8.79 -10.36 -9.13
N GLN A 63 9.40 -10.79 -8.03
CA GLN A 63 8.82 -11.81 -7.14
C GLN A 63 7.49 -11.37 -6.53
N ASN A 64 7.36 -10.10 -6.16
CA ASN A 64 6.10 -9.55 -5.68
C ASN A 64 5.02 -9.56 -6.78
N TRP A 65 5.39 -9.37 -8.05
CA TRP A 65 4.44 -9.48 -9.16
C TRP A 65 3.96 -10.91 -9.34
N GLN A 66 4.86 -11.89 -9.27
CA GLN A 66 4.47 -13.30 -9.34
C GLN A 66 3.52 -13.70 -8.21
N LYS A 67 3.82 -13.30 -6.97
CA LYS A 67 2.94 -13.57 -5.81
C LYS A 67 1.55 -12.96 -6.02
N ARG A 68 1.47 -11.68 -6.38
CA ARG A 68 0.20 -11.00 -6.66
C ARG A 68 -0.56 -11.61 -7.82
N ALA A 69 0.14 -12.07 -8.86
CA ALA A 69 -0.49 -12.75 -9.99
C ALA A 69 -1.13 -14.08 -9.55
N MET A 70 -0.45 -14.88 -8.72
CA MET A 70 -1.02 -16.10 -8.16
C MET A 70 -2.19 -15.81 -7.22
N GLU A 71 -2.06 -14.84 -6.31
CA GLU A 71 -3.13 -14.44 -5.39
C GLU A 71 -4.37 -13.96 -6.17
N GLY A 72 -4.17 -13.12 -7.21
CA GLY A 72 -5.27 -12.65 -8.05
C GLY A 72 -5.91 -13.76 -8.88
N MET A 73 -5.12 -14.72 -9.35
CA MET A 73 -5.64 -15.90 -10.06
C MET A 73 -6.44 -16.79 -9.12
N LEU A 74 -5.95 -17.05 -7.90
CA LEU A 74 -6.69 -17.80 -6.89
C LEU A 74 -7.99 -17.10 -6.52
N GLN A 75 -7.97 -15.79 -6.29
CA GLN A 75 -9.18 -15.01 -5.99
C GLN A 75 -10.19 -15.02 -7.15
N ALA A 76 -9.72 -15.02 -8.41
CA ALA A 76 -10.58 -15.08 -9.58
C ALA A 76 -11.15 -16.48 -9.85
N LEU A 77 -10.40 -17.52 -9.48
CA LEU A 77 -10.80 -18.93 -9.61
C LEU A 77 -11.60 -19.44 -8.40
N GLU A 78 -11.48 -18.79 -7.26
CA GLU A 78 -12.43 -18.92 -6.17
C GLU A 78 -13.78 -18.45 -6.71
N ASP A 79 -14.66 -19.39 -7.03
CA ASP A 79 -16.02 -19.13 -7.50
C ASP A 79 -16.78 -18.31 -6.45
N HIS A 80 -16.66 -16.98 -6.52
CA HIS A 80 -17.49 -16.03 -5.79
C HIS A 80 -18.88 -15.93 -6.42
N ALA A 81 -19.42 -17.03 -6.97
CA ALA A 81 -20.78 -17.19 -7.48
C ALA A 81 -21.88 -16.90 -6.42
N ARG A 82 -21.51 -16.37 -5.24
CA ARG A 82 -22.42 -16.00 -4.15
C ARG A 82 -22.33 -14.55 -3.66
N LEU A 83 -21.57 -13.67 -4.30
CA LEU A 83 -21.38 -12.30 -3.77
C LEU A 83 -21.94 -11.17 -4.65
N SER A 84 -22.34 -11.45 -5.90
CA SER A 84 -22.85 -10.42 -6.81
C SER A 84 -24.36 -10.14 -6.70
N ASP A 85 -25.08 -10.81 -5.78
CA ASP A 85 -26.53 -10.61 -5.58
C ASP A 85 -26.85 -10.50 -4.09
N GLY A 86 -26.31 -9.50 -3.37
CA GLY A 86 -26.86 -9.06 -2.06
C GLY A 86 -27.12 -10.11 -0.96
N ALA A 87 -26.53 -11.32 -1.04
CA ALA A 87 -26.99 -12.51 -0.29
C ALA A 87 -25.90 -13.25 0.50
N ALA A 88 -24.81 -12.57 0.90
CA ALA A 88 -23.74 -13.17 1.71
C ALA A 88 -23.77 -12.80 3.20
N LEU A 89 -24.90 -12.35 3.74
CA LEU A 89 -25.10 -12.41 5.19
C LEU A 89 -25.89 -13.69 5.46
N SER A 90 -25.27 -14.63 6.20
CA SER A 90 -25.99 -15.83 6.66
C SER A 90 -27.31 -15.42 7.33
N PRO A 91 -28.40 -16.21 7.23
CA PRO A 91 -29.69 -15.84 7.85
C PRO A 91 -29.57 -15.52 9.34
N ARG A 92 -28.61 -16.17 10.01
CA ARG A 92 -28.26 -15.92 11.41
C ARG A 92 -27.59 -14.56 11.61
N LEU A 93 -26.68 -14.17 10.73
CA LEU A 93 -26.00 -12.87 10.78
C LEU A 93 -26.94 -11.72 10.43
N ARG A 94 -27.86 -11.90 9.46
CA ARG A 94 -28.93 -10.94 9.20
C ARG A 94 -29.79 -10.70 10.44
N LYS A 95 -30.27 -11.78 11.08
CA LYS A 95 -31.03 -11.69 12.33
C LYS A 95 -30.23 -11.07 13.48
N LEU A 96 -28.93 -11.30 13.53
CA LEU A 96 -28.06 -10.72 14.56
C LEU A 96 -27.84 -9.23 14.35
N MET A 97 -27.63 -8.79 13.10
CA MET A 97 -27.54 -7.37 12.75
C MET A 97 -28.87 -6.65 12.96
N GLU A 98 -29.99 -7.26 12.57
CA GLU A 98 -31.33 -6.72 12.81
C GLU A 98 -31.59 -6.58 14.32
N LYS A 99 -31.28 -7.62 15.10
CA LYS A 99 -31.38 -7.58 16.57
C LYS A 99 -30.41 -6.58 17.21
N GLN A 100 -29.21 -6.40 16.65
CA GLN A 100 -28.24 -5.42 17.14
C GLN A 100 -28.64 -4.00 16.78
N SER A 101 -29.23 -3.78 15.60
CA SER A 101 -29.79 -2.49 15.18
C SER A 101 -31.01 -2.10 16.01
N SER A 102 -31.89 -3.05 16.34
CA SER A 102 -33.03 -2.80 17.25
C SER A 102 -32.58 -2.58 18.70
N ASN A 103 -31.50 -3.25 19.13
CA ASN A 103 -30.93 -3.05 20.47
C ASN A 103 -30.11 -1.75 20.59
N SER A 104 -29.68 -1.19 19.44
CA SER A 104 -29.05 0.13 19.34
C SER A 104 -30.08 1.22 19.03
N GLY A 105 -31.34 1.01 19.42
CA GLY A 105 -32.57 1.64 18.93
C GLY A 105 -32.65 3.19 18.92
N PRO A 106 -33.78 3.80 19.33
CA PRO A 106 -34.19 5.16 18.93
C PRO A 106 -33.16 6.26 19.24
N LYS A 107 -32.23 6.01 20.17
CA LYS A 107 -31.14 6.91 20.54
C LYS A 107 -30.09 7.11 19.44
N LEU A 108 -29.84 6.11 18.59
CA LEU A 108 -28.96 6.27 17.43
C LEU A 108 -29.65 7.02 16.30
N GLU A 109 -30.95 6.77 16.05
CA GLU A 109 -31.73 7.55 15.08
C GLU A 109 -31.89 9.00 15.52
N GLU A 110 -32.11 9.23 16.81
CA GLU A 110 -32.17 10.56 17.42
C GLU A 110 -30.82 11.27 17.34
N ARG A 111 -29.71 10.57 17.58
CA ARG A 111 -28.36 11.12 17.35
C ARG A 111 -28.05 11.37 15.88
N LEU A 112 -28.52 10.52 14.97
CA LEU A 112 -28.39 10.71 13.53
C LEU A 112 -29.16 11.94 13.07
N ARG A 113 -30.39 12.13 13.56
CA ARG A 113 -31.17 13.36 13.37
C ARG A 113 -30.43 14.57 13.93
N GLN A 114 -29.92 14.49 15.16
CA GLN A 114 -29.21 15.61 15.79
C GLN A 114 -27.92 16.00 15.04
N ILE A 115 -27.22 15.03 14.44
CA ILE A 115 -26.04 15.26 13.59
C ILE A 115 -26.45 15.81 12.22
N GLN A 116 -27.57 15.36 11.63
CA GLN A 116 -28.11 15.87 10.37
C GLN A 116 -28.70 17.28 10.52
N ASP A 117 -29.29 17.59 11.67
CA ASP A 117 -29.81 18.90 12.06
C ASP A 117 -28.70 19.85 12.55
N GLY A 118 -27.42 19.42 12.49
CA GLY A 118 -26.25 20.28 12.65
C GLY A 118 -25.85 20.63 14.09
N GLN A 119 -26.37 19.92 15.10
CA GLN A 119 -26.03 20.22 16.49
C GLN A 119 -24.80 19.42 16.96
N SER A 120 -23.62 20.03 16.83
CA SER A 120 -22.41 19.57 17.53
C SER A 120 -22.52 19.95 19.01
N PRO A 121 -22.49 19.00 19.97
CA PRO A 121 -22.50 19.36 21.38
C PRO A 121 -21.10 19.79 21.81
N SER A 122 -20.96 21.08 22.10
CA SER A 122 -19.89 21.63 22.93
C SER A 122 -20.10 21.25 24.40
N SER A 123 -18.98 20.89 25.04
CA SER A 123 -18.75 20.65 26.48
C SER A 123 -19.05 19.25 27.02
#